data_AF-J0P9Y8-F1
#
_entry.id   AF-J0P9Y8-F1
#
_cell.length_a   1.000
_cell.length_b   1.000
_cell.length_c   1.000
_cell.angle_alpha   90.00
_cell.angle_beta   90.00
_cell.angle_gamma   90.00
#
_symmetry.space_group_name_H-M   'P 1'
#
loop_
_entity.id
_entity.type
_entity.pdbx_description
1 polymer ?
#
loop_
_entity_poly.entity_id
_entity_poly.type
_entity_poly.pdbx_seq_one_letter_code
_entity_poly.pdbx_strand_id
1 'polypeptide(L)'
;MGQLYLHTYIFFLSSFLLTASIQAQTQDIFESLRKQAELGKTYFIGLANANSQESYDLNEGYYLKFVPAKYETTHDSILVSPALNGNFDTTNYFMSTEILTLRDPVSEWRPADVSEICRQDEEPKHKVAACLVKLAPEYKVVNTRFYPFKDILDTSRTDHIIPAVYEVIKRQSLKQKSRIEIIPESAGRPSLKTGEKLRYLPPGKWQSWQEVVCPFGVFNAPTAYEIQEALLKLGYKLPKTGDYDETTRRFLRQFQKDYDINQEEGELSQATIDKLGLERRPLISVDY
;
A
#
# COMPACT_ATOMS: atom_id res chain seq x y z
N MET A 1 54.91 -36.86 29.39
CA MET A 1 54.05 -36.48 28.23
C MET A 1 52.61 -36.52 28.72
N GLY A 2 51.91 -35.39 28.84
CA GLY A 2 50.51 -35.46 29.28
C GLY A 2 49.86 -34.19 29.85
N GLN A 3 50.39 -32.99 29.59
CA GLN A 3 49.73 -31.73 29.94
C GLN A 3 49.81 -30.82 28.72
N LEU A 4 48.78 -30.79 27.86
CA LEU A 4 48.60 -29.74 26.83
C LEU A 4 47.25 -29.75 26.07
N TYR A 5 46.23 -30.52 26.47
CA TYR A 5 44.99 -30.68 25.68
C TYR A 5 43.68 -30.30 26.40
N LEU A 6 43.68 -29.33 27.32
CA LEU A 6 42.44 -28.92 28.02
C LEU A 6 42.07 -27.44 27.89
N HIS A 7 42.78 -26.64 27.10
CA HIS A 7 42.46 -25.21 26.92
C HIS A 7 41.91 -24.83 25.55
N THR A 8 41.86 -25.77 24.60
CA THR A 8 41.36 -25.49 23.24
C THR A 8 39.86 -25.71 23.07
N TYR A 9 39.18 -26.40 24.00
CA TYR A 9 37.74 -26.71 23.88
C TYR A 9 36.80 -25.64 24.47
N ILE A 10 37.29 -24.75 25.34
CA ILE A 10 36.46 -23.71 25.97
C ILE A 10 36.23 -22.52 25.02
N PHE A 11 37.11 -22.30 24.03
CA PHE A 11 36.96 -21.21 23.06
C PHE A 11 35.96 -21.48 21.94
N PHE A 12 35.63 -22.74 21.64
CA PHE A 12 34.66 -23.07 20.58
C PHE A 12 33.20 -23.06 21.06
N LEU A 13 32.93 -23.23 22.36
CA LEU A 13 31.56 -23.20 22.88
C LEU A 13 31.01 -21.78 23.13
N SER A 14 31.87 -20.76 23.31
CA SER A 14 31.39 -19.39 23.52
C SER A 14 30.98 -18.68 22.21
N SER A 15 31.54 -19.09 21.06
CA SER A 15 31.17 -18.50 19.76
C SER A 15 29.80 -18.96 19.25
N PHE A 16 29.31 -20.13 19.67
CA PHE A 16 28.00 -20.65 19.23
C PHE A 16 26.81 -20.03 19.98
N LEU A 17 27.02 -19.54 21.20
CA LEU A 17 25.95 -18.92 21.99
C LEU A 17 25.62 -17.49 21.52
N LEU A 18 26.60 -16.77 20.96
CA LEU A 18 26.41 -15.39 20.48
C LEU A 18 25.57 -15.31 19.19
N THR A 19 25.64 -16.30 18.30
CA THR A 19 24.86 -16.27 17.04
C THR A 19 23.38 -16.58 17.26
N ALA A 20 23.03 -17.38 18.26
CA ALA A 20 21.64 -17.75 18.54
C ALA A 20 20.83 -16.57 19.12
N SER A 21 21.45 -15.68 19.89
CA SER A 21 20.78 -14.52 20.49
C SER A 21 20.37 -13.47 19.46
N ILE A 22 21.13 -13.35 18.36
CA ILE A 22 20.97 -12.30 17.35
C ILE A 22 19.79 -12.59 16.41
N GLN A 23 19.60 -13.86 16.02
CA GLN A 23 18.43 -14.26 15.23
C GLN A 23 17.12 -14.10 16.02
N ALA A 24 17.15 -14.28 17.34
CA ALA A 24 15.97 -14.12 18.19
C ALA A 24 15.45 -12.67 18.20
N GLN A 25 16.34 -11.69 18.46
CA GLN A 25 15.91 -10.28 18.59
C GLN A 25 15.36 -9.68 17.29
N THR A 26 15.94 -10.04 16.14
CA THR A 26 15.42 -9.60 14.84
C THR A 26 14.11 -10.29 14.49
N GLN A 27 13.92 -11.55 14.87
CA GLN A 27 12.63 -12.19 14.67
C GLN A 27 11.54 -11.54 15.54
N ASP A 28 11.89 -11.16 16.77
CA ASP A 28 10.99 -10.51 17.71
C ASP A 28 10.49 -9.14 17.23
N ILE A 29 11.36 -8.32 16.61
CA ILE A 29 10.97 -6.97 16.11
C ILE A 29 9.92 -7.03 15.00
N PHE A 30 9.88 -8.10 14.20
CA PHE A 30 8.88 -8.27 13.14
C PHE A 30 7.69 -9.10 13.57
N GLU A 31 7.87 -10.00 14.52
CA GLU A 31 6.76 -10.68 15.16
C GLU A 31 5.85 -9.70 15.90
N SER A 32 6.40 -8.67 16.55
CA SER A 32 5.59 -7.62 17.18
C SER A 32 4.71 -6.90 16.16
N LEU A 33 5.26 -6.50 15.01
CA LEU A 33 4.48 -5.93 13.90
C LEU A 33 3.36 -6.87 13.46
N ARG A 34 3.66 -8.15 13.22
CA ARG A 34 2.64 -9.12 12.77
C ARG A 34 1.54 -9.36 13.80
N LYS A 35 1.85 -9.29 15.10
CA LYS A 35 0.88 -9.50 16.19
C LYS A 35 -0.07 -8.32 16.34
N GLN A 36 0.39 -7.09 16.10
CA GLN A 36 -0.42 -5.88 16.29
C GLN A 36 -1.04 -5.32 15.00
N ALA A 37 -0.63 -5.81 13.83
CA ALA A 37 -1.03 -5.21 12.56
C ALA A 37 -2.50 -5.45 12.20
N GLU A 38 -3.20 -4.36 11.93
CA GLU A 38 -4.57 -4.38 11.42
C GLU A 38 -4.65 -3.88 9.97
N LEU A 39 -5.73 -4.27 9.28
CA LEU A 39 -5.98 -3.86 7.90
C LEU A 39 -6.20 -2.36 7.79
N GLY A 40 -5.50 -1.73 6.84
CA GLY A 40 -5.59 -0.30 6.56
C GLY A 40 -4.78 0.59 7.50
N LYS A 41 -4.16 0.02 8.55
CA LYS A 41 -3.27 0.75 9.45
C LYS A 41 -1.84 0.76 8.94
N THR A 42 -1.14 1.85 9.24
CA THR A 42 0.29 2.02 8.95
C THR A 42 1.06 2.01 10.25
N TYR A 43 2.16 1.28 10.27
CA TYR A 43 3.06 1.20 11.40
C TYR A 43 4.43 1.70 10.99
N PHE A 44 5.14 2.33 11.92
CA PHE A 44 6.51 2.75 11.71
C PHE A 44 7.42 2.19 12.80
N ILE A 45 8.71 2.13 12.49
CA ILE A 45 9.76 1.87 13.45
C ILE A 45 10.77 3.02 13.43
N GLY A 46 11.20 3.45 14.61
CA GLY A 46 12.15 4.53 14.84
C GLY A 46 13.22 4.16 15.85
N LEU A 47 14.19 5.04 16.07
CA LEU A 47 15.19 4.83 17.13
C LEU A 47 14.51 4.85 18.49
N ALA A 48 15.00 4.01 19.40
CA ALA A 48 14.51 4.00 20.77
C ALA A 48 14.92 5.29 21.51
N ASN A 49 13.97 5.91 22.19
CA ASN A 49 14.18 7.07 23.05
C ASN A 49 13.84 6.72 24.52
N ALA A 50 13.95 7.69 25.44
CA ALA A 50 13.68 7.48 26.86
C ALA A 50 12.22 7.06 27.16
N ASN A 51 11.30 7.32 26.23
CA ASN A 51 9.87 7.01 26.35
C ASN A 51 9.48 5.70 25.65
N SER A 52 10.42 5.04 24.96
CA SER A 52 10.13 3.78 24.25
C SER A 52 9.83 2.66 25.26
N GLN A 53 8.63 2.09 25.15
CA GLN A 53 8.17 1.00 26.03
C GLN A 53 9.01 -0.27 25.87
N GLU A 54 9.35 -0.59 24.62
CA GLU A 54 10.19 -1.72 24.26
C GLU A 54 11.25 -1.27 23.26
N SER A 55 12.43 -1.87 23.36
CA SER A 55 13.54 -1.60 22.46
C SER A 55 14.28 -2.86 22.05
N TYR A 56 14.72 -2.91 20.81
CA TYR A 56 15.47 -4.00 20.20
C TYR A 56 16.83 -3.47 19.76
N ASP A 57 17.89 -4.20 20.07
CA ASP A 57 19.25 -3.84 19.67
C ASP A 57 19.65 -4.66 18.44
N LEU A 58 19.89 -3.98 17.32
CA LEU A 58 20.30 -4.63 16.07
C LEU A 58 21.79 -4.44 15.87
N ASN A 59 22.55 -5.52 15.98
CA ASN A 59 24.01 -5.53 15.83
C ASN A 59 24.46 -5.36 14.37
N GLU A 60 23.60 -5.66 13.39
CA GLU A 60 23.84 -5.47 11.96
C GLU A 60 22.62 -4.81 11.30
N GLY A 61 22.78 -4.35 10.06
CA GLY A 61 21.68 -3.84 9.25
C GLY A 61 20.84 -4.98 8.66
N TYR A 62 19.58 -4.69 8.37
CA TYR A 62 18.63 -5.61 7.77
C TYR A 62 17.91 -4.96 6.59
N TYR A 63 17.73 -5.74 5.53
CA TYR A 63 16.85 -5.41 4.43
C TYR A 63 15.46 -6.00 4.64
N LEU A 64 14.45 -5.15 4.56
CA LEU A 64 13.04 -5.51 4.58
C LEU A 64 12.54 -5.58 3.16
N LYS A 65 12.38 -6.82 2.69
CA LYS A 65 11.92 -7.12 1.35
C LYS A 65 10.42 -7.39 1.40
N PHE A 66 9.65 -6.45 0.86
CA PHE A 66 8.20 -6.55 0.71
C PHE A 66 7.91 -7.38 -0.53
N VAL A 67 7.39 -8.59 -0.31
CA VAL A 67 7.03 -9.53 -1.38
C VAL A 67 5.51 -9.44 -1.57
N PRO A 68 5.02 -9.00 -2.75
CA PRO A 68 3.59 -8.90 -3.02
C PRO A 68 2.93 -10.27 -3.08
N ALA A 69 1.59 -10.30 -3.06
CA ALA A 69 0.88 -11.55 -3.26
C ALA A 69 1.12 -12.08 -4.68
N LYS A 70 1.14 -13.41 -4.83
CA LYS A 70 1.25 -14.05 -6.14
C LYS A 70 -0.06 -14.72 -6.50
N TYR A 71 -0.47 -14.49 -7.73
CA TYR A 71 -1.68 -15.04 -8.31
C TYR A 71 -1.35 -16.07 -9.38
N GLU A 72 -2.22 -17.05 -9.52
CA GLU A 72 -2.22 -18.01 -10.61
C GLU A 72 -3.38 -17.70 -11.55
N THR A 73 -3.09 -17.56 -12.85
CA THR A 73 -4.13 -17.29 -13.84
C THR A 73 -4.67 -18.59 -14.38
N THR A 74 -5.98 -18.75 -14.26
CA THR A 74 -6.77 -19.85 -14.81
C THR A 74 -7.72 -19.28 -15.87
N HIS A 75 -8.05 -20.11 -16.86
CA HIS A 75 -8.99 -19.75 -17.92
C HIS A 75 -10.20 -20.66 -17.79
N ASP A 76 -11.35 -20.07 -17.50
CA ASP A 76 -12.60 -20.78 -17.33
C ASP A 76 -13.54 -20.43 -18.49
N SER A 77 -14.26 -21.42 -19.02
CA SER A 77 -15.33 -21.20 -19.99
C SER A 77 -16.65 -21.15 -19.26
N ILE A 78 -17.35 -20.01 -19.33
CA ILE A 78 -18.65 -19.80 -18.71
C ILE A 78 -19.76 -19.83 -19.76
N LEU A 79 -20.89 -20.42 -19.40
CA LEU A 79 -22.07 -20.48 -20.27
C LEU A 79 -22.89 -19.19 -20.10
N VAL A 80 -22.89 -18.33 -21.12
CA VAL A 80 -23.61 -17.04 -21.14
C VAL A 80 -25.03 -17.21 -21.68
N SER A 81 -25.26 -18.19 -22.55
CA SER A 81 -26.60 -18.57 -23.00
C SER A 81 -26.62 -20.06 -23.32
N PRO A 82 -27.57 -20.84 -22.77
CA PRO A 82 -27.68 -22.26 -23.08
C PRO A 82 -28.11 -22.49 -24.53
N ALA A 83 -27.73 -23.64 -25.09
CA ALA A 83 -28.32 -24.09 -26.34
C ALA A 83 -29.79 -24.46 -26.11
N LEU A 84 -30.69 -23.92 -26.94
CA LEU A 84 -32.12 -24.17 -26.87
C LEU A 84 -32.65 -24.61 -28.23
N ASN A 85 -33.56 -25.58 -28.23
CA ASN A 85 -34.25 -26.05 -29.43
C ASN A 85 -35.73 -26.27 -29.12
N GLY A 86 -36.63 -25.57 -29.83
CA GLY A 86 -38.07 -25.68 -29.65
C GLY A 86 -38.85 -24.38 -29.92
N ASN A 87 -40.15 -24.42 -29.66
CA ASN A 87 -41.05 -23.29 -29.83
C ASN A 87 -40.99 -22.35 -28.61
N PHE A 88 -40.04 -21.40 -28.64
CA PHE A 88 -39.85 -20.40 -27.58
C PHE A 88 -40.55 -19.08 -27.92
N ASP A 89 -41.03 -18.40 -26.88
CA ASP A 89 -41.41 -17.00 -26.99
C ASP A 89 -40.15 -16.13 -26.89
N THR A 90 -39.66 -15.64 -28.03
CA THR A 90 -38.48 -14.77 -28.09
C THR A 90 -38.80 -13.31 -27.79
N THR A 91 -40.07 -12.96 -27.60
CA THR A 91 -40.49 -11.60 -27.23
C THR A 91 -40.35 -11.35 -25.73
N ASN A 92 -40.38 -12.41 -24.92
CA ASN A 92 -40.20 -12.37 -23.48
C ASN A 92 -38.96 -13.14 -23.06
N TYR A 93 -38.25 -12.68 -22.02
CA TYR A 93 -37.11 -13.40 -21.48
C TYR A 93 -36.96 -13.16 -19.99
N PHE A 94 -36.31 -14.12 -19.32
CA PHE A 94 -35.83 -14.01 -17.97
C PHE A 94 -34.32 -13.81 -17.98
N MET A 95 -33.80 -13.05 -17.02
CA MET A 95 -32.37 -12.94 -16.79
C MET A 95 -31.99 -13.65 -15.50
N SER A 96 -30.94 -14.44 -15.56
CA SER A 96 -30.19 -14.87 -14.38
C SER A 96 -28.91 -14.05 -14.29
N THR A 97 -28.60 -13.55 -13.10
CA THR A 97 -27.40 -12.77 -12.85
C THR A 97 -26.47 -13.55 -11.94
N GLU A 98 -25.26 -13.80 -12.41
CA GLU A 98 -24.19 -14.43 -11.63
C GLU A 98 -23.03 -13.44 -11.46
N ILE A 99 -22.46 -13.39 -10.25
CA ILE A 99 -21.29 -12.55 -9.94
C ILE A 99 -20.09 -13.47 -9.78
N LEU A 100 -19.14 -13.35 -10.71
CA LEU A 100 -17.91 -14.11 -10.71
C LEU A 100 -16.78 -13.29 -10.11
N THR A 101 -16.07 -13.86 -9.13
CA THR A 101 -14.82 -13.28 -8.63
C THR A 101 -13.70 -13.59 -9.62
N LEU A 102 -13.25 -12.57 -10.34
CA LEU A 102 -12.11 -12.65 -11.26
C LEU A 102 -10.78 -12.61 -10.52
N ARG A 103 -10.69 -11.87 -9.40
CA ARG A 103 -9.49 -11.84 -8.56
C ARG A 103 -9.87 -11.88 -7.10
N ASP A 104 -9.28 -12.81 -6.36
CA ASP A 104 -9.51 -12.92 -4.92
C ASP A 104 -8.99 -11.69 -4.16
N PRO A 105 -9.73 -11.23 -3.13
CA PRO A 105 -9.25 -10.17 -2.27
C PRO A 105 -8.07 -10.68 -1.44
N VAL A 106 -7.06 -9.83 -1.23
CA VAL A 106 -5.89 -10.20 -0.43
C VAL A 106 -5.41 -9.02 0.41
N SER A 107 -4.74 -9.34 1.52
CA SER A 107 -4.01 -8.36 2.31
C SER A 107 -2.55 -8.31 1.86
N GLU A 108 -2.07 -7.12 1.55
CA GLU A 108 -0.71 -6.86 1.07
C GLU A 108 0.09 -5.99 2.03
N TRP A 109 1.29 -6.46 2.39
CA TRP A 109 2.29 -5.61 3.01
C TRP A 109 2.92 -4.70 1.97
N ARG A 110 2.80 -3.38 2.17
CA ARG A 110 3.41 -2.36 1.32
C ARG A 110 4.30 -1.45 2.16
N PRO A 111 5.46 -1.02 1.64
CA PRO A 111 6.20 0.03 2.30
C PRO A 111 5.40 1.32 2.22
N ALA A 112 5.51 2.12 3.28
CA ALA A 112 4.90 3.43 3.36
C ALA A 112 5.96 4.49 3.68
N ASP A 113 5.69 5.71 3.25
CA ASP A 113 6.44 6.90 3.62
C ASP A 113 5.52 7.79 4.47
N VAL A 114 6.01 8.18 5.64
CA VAL A 114 5.22 8.89 6.65
C VAL A 114 5.80 10.28 6.88
N SER A 115 4.91 11.28 6.79
CA SER A 115 5.21 12.68 7.02
C SER A 115 5.76 12.91 8.42
N GLU A 116 6.61 13.93 8.54
CA GLU A 116 7.21 14.35 9.80
C GLU A 116 6.16 14.75 10.84
N ILE A 117 5.07 15.37 10.40
CA ILE A 117 3.98 15.83 11.27
C ILE A 117 3.27 14.66 11.97
N CYS A 118 3.28 13.47 11.37
CA CYS A 118 2.68 12.27 11.98
C CYS A 118 3.65 11.52 12.89
N ARG A 119 4.90 11.96 12.98
CA ARG A 119 5.94 11.33 13.78
C ARG A 119 6.17 12.26 14.97
N GLN A 120 5.90 11.77 16.17
CA GLN A 120 6.08 12.55 17.40
C GLN A 120 7.57 12.80 17.73
N ASP A 121 8.50 12.29 16.91
CA ASP A 121 9.94 12.33 17.16
C ASP A 121 10.65 13.42 16.32
N GLU A 122 11.39 14.29 17.03
CA GLU A 122 12.41 15.18 16.47
C GLU A 122 13.61 14.36 15.95
N GLU A 123 14.22 14.78 14.84
CA GLU A 123 15.27 14.09 14.07
C GLU A 123 16.50 13.52 14.85
N PRO A 124 17.36 12.65 14.24
CA PRO A 124 17.25 12.00 12.91
C PRO A 124 17.44 10.45 12.87
N LYS A 125 16.93 9.87 11.76
CA LYS A 125 17.32 8.60 11.06
C LYS A 125 17.13 7.27 11.82
N HIS A 126 16.29 6.30 11.44
CA HIS A 126 15.68 5.90 10.17
C HIS A 126 14.22 5.47 10.41
N LYS A 127 13.36 5.58 9.39
CA LYS A 127 11.91 5.64 9.57
C LYS A 127 11.22 4.68 8.61
N VAL A 128 11.45 3.38 8.79
CA VAL A 128 10.78 2.40 7.94
C VAL A 128 9.32 2.33 8.38
N ALA A 129 8.41 2.52 7.43
CA ALA A 129 6.98 2.30 7.66
C ALA A 129 6.44 1.22 6.73
N ALA A 130 5.45 0.49 7.24
CA ALA A 130 4.79 -0.60 6.57
C ALA A 130 3.28 -0.48 6.80
N CYS A 131 2.52 -0.69 5.73
CA CYS A 131 1.07 -0.69 5.76
C CYS A 131 0.55 -2.06 5.30
N LEU A 132 -0.47 -2.57 6.01
CA LEU A 132 -1.18 -3.78 5.62
C LEU A 132 -2.45 -3.38 4.87
N VAL A 133 -2.35 -3.27 3.54
CA VAL A 133 -3.47 -2.83 2.69
C VAL A 133 -4.38 -4.00 2.32
N LYS A 134 -5.68 -3.75 2.22
CA LYS A 134 -6.64 -4.72 1.65
C LYS A 134 -6.87 -4.39 0.18
N LEU A 135 -6.44 -5.28 -0.71
CA LEU A 135 -6.75 -5.16 -2.13
C LEU A 135 -8.18 -5.63 -2.39
N ALA A 136 -8.92 -4.80 -3.11
CA ALA A 136 -10.28 -5.12 -3.51
C ALA A 136 -10.29 -6.31 -4.49
N PRO A 137 -11.29 -7.20 -4.36
CA PRO A 137 -11.52 -8.23 -5.36
C PRO A 137 -11.96 -7.61 -6.68
N GLU A 138 -11.69 -8.31 -7.77
CA GLU A 138 -12.23 -7.95 -9.08
C GLU A 138 -13.39 -8.87 -9.40
N TYR A 139 -14.50 -8.30 -9.86
CA TYR A 139 -15.73 -9.04 -10.15
C TYR A 139 -16.14 -8.87 -11.61
N LYS A 140 -16.88 -9.86 -12.11
CA LYS A 140 -17.61 -9.79 -13.37
C LYS A 140 -19.05 -10.19 -13.14
N VAL A 141 -19.96 -9.34 -13.59
CA VAL A 141 -21.39 -9.66 -13.62
C VAL A 141 -21.70 -10.31 -14.96
N VAL A 142 -22.25 -11.51 -14.91
CA VAL A 142 -22.67 -12.28 -16.08
C VAL A 142 -24.19 -12.33 -16.08
N ASN A 143 -24.79 -11.90 -17.19
CA ASN A 143 -26.23 -11.91 -17.38
C ASN A 143 -26.59 -12.97 -18.42
N THR A 144 -27.26 -14.03 -17.98
CA THR A 144 -27.69 -15.15 -18.82
C THR A 144 -29.15 -14.98 -19.16
N ARG A 145 -29.48 -15.02 -20.46
CA ARG A 145 -30.87 -14.90 -20.94
C ARG A 145 -31.50 -16.29 -21.13
N PHE A 146 -32.75 -16.40 -20.69
CA PHE A 146 -33.59 -17.58 -20.87
C PHE A 146 -34.92 -17.19 -21.51
N TYR A 147 -35.39 -17.99 -22.46
CA TYR A 147 -36.67 -17.77 -23.14
C TYR A 147 -37.71 -18.79 -22.67
N PRO A 148 -38.93 -18.37 -22.29
CA PRO A 148 -40.01 -19.29 -21.98
C PRO A 148 -40.46 -20.06 -23.22
N PHE A 149 -41.03 -21.25 -23.01
CA PHE A 149 -41.79 -21.94 -24.05
C PHE A 149 -43.06 -21.15 -24.39
N LYS A 150 -43.47 -21.16 -25.66
CA LYS A 150 -44.77 -20.60 -26.07
C LYS A 150 -45.92 -21.39 -25.44
N ASP A 151 -47.06 -20.73 -25.30
CA ASP A 151 -48.29 -21.37 -24.82
C ASP A 151 -48.63 -22.61 -25.67
N ILE A 152 -49.07 -23.68 -25.01
CA ILE A 152 -49.46 -24.95 -25.62
C ILE A 152 -50.62 -24.75 -26.62
N LEU A 153 -51.39 -23.67 -26.47
CA LEU A 153 -52.48 -23.28 -27.37
C LEU A 153 -52.00 -22.54 -28.64
N ASP A 154 -50.73 -22.11 -28.71
CA ASP A 154 -50.16 -21.48 -29.90
C ASP A 154 -49.80 -22.54 -30.95
N THR A 155 -50.64 -22.66 -31.97
CA THR A 155 -50.44 -23.58 -33.10
C THR A 155 -49.36 -23.13 -34.10
N SER A 156 -48.72 -21.97 -33.91
CA SER A 156 -47.64 -21.50 -34.77
C SER A 156 -46.38 -22.36 -34.57
N ARG A 157 -46.06 -23.21 -35.56
CA ARG A 157 -44.91 -24.13 -35.53
C ARG A 157 -43.61 -23.43 -35.92
N THR A 158 -43.21 -22.42 -35.16
CA THR A 158 -41.92 -21.75 -35.39
C THR A 158 -40.91 -22.29 -34.38
N ASP A 159 -40.19 -23.34 -34.75
CA ASP A 159 -39.09 -23.84 -33.92
C ASP A 159 -37.89 -22.90 -34.06
N HIS A 160 -37.31 -22.55 -32.92
CA HIS A 160 -36.09 -21.77 -32.84
C HIS A 160 -34.94 -22.65 -32.38
N ILE A 161 -33.81 -22.55 -33.08
CA ILE A 161 -32.53 -23.12 -32.66
C ILE A 161 -31.66 -21.97 -32.19
N ILE A 162 -31.41 -21.90 -30.89
CA ILE A 162 -30.53 -20.91 -30.28
C ILE A 162 -29.25 -21.65 -29.86
N PRO A 163 -28.09 -21.35 -30.45
CA PRO A 163 -26.84 -22.00 -30.07
C PRO A 163 -26.37 -21.56 -28.69
N ALA A 164 -25.62 -22.43 -28.01
CA ALA A 164 -24.96 -22.05 -26.76
C ALA A 164 -23.90 -20.98 -27.03
N VAL A 165 -23.87 -19.97 -26.15
CA VAL A 165 -22.84 -18.93 -26.16
C VAL A 165 -21.96 -19.12 -24.94
N TYR A 166 -20.67 -19.34 -25.18
CA TYR A 166 -19.65 -19.43 -24.15
C TYR A 166 -18.75 -18.21 -24.17
N GLU A 167 -18.25 -17.85 -23.00
CA GLU A 167 -17.23 -16.82 -22.86
C GLU A 167 -16.04 -17.37 -22.06
N VAL A 168 -14.83 -17.14 -22.56
CA VAL A 168 -13.61 -17.50 -21.85
C VAL A 168 -13.21 -16.34 -20.96
N ILE A 169 -13.20 -16.57 -19.65
CA ILE A 169 -12.80 -15.57 -18.66
C ILE A 169 -11.44 -15.92 -18.05
N LYS A 170 -10.69 -14.88 -17.70
CA LYS A 170 -9.43 -15.00 -16.97
C LYS A 170 -9.72 -14.80 -15.49
N ARG A 171 -9.39 -15.79 -14.67
CA ARG A 171 -9.52 -15.74 -13.21
C ARG A 171 -8.17 -15.90 -12.55
N GLN A 172 -7.91 -15.07 -11.56
CA GLN A 172 -6.69 -15.02 -10.77
C GLN A 172 -6.97 -15.51 -9.35
N SER A 173 -6.52 -16.73 -9.05
CA SER A 173 -6.61 -17.28 -7.70
C SER A 173 -5.35 -17.00 -6.91
N LEU A 174 -5.49 -16.75 -5.60
CA LEU A 174 -4.35 -16.46 -4.73
C LEU A 174 -3.49 -17.71 -4.51
N LYS A 175 -2.24 -17.68 -4.98
CA LYS A 175 -1.26 -18.77 -4.80
C LYS A 175 -0.37 -18.55 -3.57
N GLN A 176 -0.01 -17.31 -3.30
CA GLN A 176 0.87 -16.97 -2.19
C GLN A 176 0.48 -15.61 -1.61
N LYS A 177 0.30 -15.55 -0.29
CA LYS A 177 0.06 -14.29 0.43
C LYS A 177 1.29 -13.39 0.37
N SER A 178 1.06 -12.08 0.45
CA SER A 178 2.13 -11.11 0.66
C SER A 178 2.88 -11.41 1.97
N ARG A 179 4.14 -11.00 2.04
CA ARG A 179 4.94 -11.10 3.27
C ARG A 179 6.09 -10.12 3.25
N ILE A 180 6.63 -9.85 4.42
CA ILE A 180 7.90 -9.18 4.59
C ILE A 180 8.96 -10.26 4.86
N GLU A 181 9.98 -10.31 4.01
CA GLU A 181 11.20 -11.10 4.19
C GLU A 181 12.28 -10.22 4.79
N ILE A 182 12.99 -10.74 5.80
CA ILE A 182 14.05 -10.02 6.50
C ILE A 182 15.36 -10.66 6.08
N ILE A 183 16.28 -9.85 5.57
CA ILE A 183 17.54 -10.33 5.00
C ILE A 183 18.67 -9.56 5.68
N PRO A 184 19.57 -10.22 6.43
CA PRO A 184 20.68 -9.54 7.06
C PRO A 184 21.60 -8.92 6.02
N GLU A 185 22.18 -7.75 6.34
CA GLU A 185 23.09 -7.05 5.45
C GLU A 185 24.31 -7.91 5.07
N SER A 186 24.76 -8.77 5.99
CA SER A 186 25.82 -9.76 5.77
C SER A 186 25.50 -10.79 4.68
N ALA A 187 24.23 -11.07 4.38
CA ALA A 187 23.81 -11.92 3.26
C ALA A 187 23.83 -11.19 1.90
N GLY A 188 24.13 -9.89 1.90
CA GLY A 188 24.18 -9.05 0.71
C GLY A 188 22.81 -8.49 0.31
N ARG A 189 22.84 -7.45 -0.53
CA ARG A 189 21.62 -6.79 -1.03
C ARG A 189 20.86 -7.74 -1.99
N PRO A 190 19.59 -8.09 -1.70
CA PRO A 190 18.85 -9.02 -2.54
C PRO A 190 18.45 -8.39 -3.88
N SER A 191 18.35 -9.21 -4.92
CA SER A 191 17.72 -8.82 -6.18
C SER A 191 16.20 -8.72 -6.02
N LEU A 192 15.61 -7.73 -6.70
CA LEU A 192 14.17 -7.48 -6.71
C LEU A 192 13.55 -8.04 -7.98
N LYS A 193 12.48 -8.81 -7.82
CA LYS A 193 11.58 -9.21 -8.90
C LYS A 193 10.49 -8.16 -9.09
N THR A 194 9.72 -8.29 -10.16
CA THR A 194 8.59 -7.40 -10.46
C THR A 194 7.65 -7.27 -9.27
N GLY A 195 7.42 -6.03 -8.82
CA GLY A 195 6.55 -5.69 -7.71
C GLY A 195 7.17 -5.84 -6.31
N GLU A 196 8.37 -6.43 -6.18
CA GLU A 196 9.06 -6.49 -4.88
C GLU A 196 9.69 -5.13 -4.54
N LYS A 197 9.63 -4.75 -3.26
CA LYS A 197 10.20 -3.49 -2.75
C LYS A 197 11.17 -3.75 -1.61
N LEU A 198 12.13 -2.85 -1.42
CA LEU A 198 13.18 -2.97 -0.42
C LEU A 198 13.25 -1.72 0.46
N ARG A 199 13.34 -1.90 1.77
CA ARG A 199 13.70 -0.86 2.75
C ARG A 199 14.88 -1.35 3.58
N TYR A 200 15.77 -0.45 3.96
CA TYR A 200 16.94 -0.78 4.78
C TYR A 200 16.74 -0.25 6.20
N LEU A 201 16.98 -1.11 7.17
CA LEU A 201 16.96 -0.83 8.59
C LEU A 201 18.41 -1.00 9.11
N PRO A 202 19.12 0.08 9.44
CA PRO A 202 20.51 0.00 9.86
C PRO A 202 20.65 -0.61 11.27
N PRO A 203 21.88 -1.01 11.65
CA PRO A 203 22.17 -1.39 13.03
C PRO A 203 21.86 -0.23 13.99
N GLY A 204 21.46 -0.56 15.21
CA GLY A 204 21.14 0.42 16.24
C GLY A 204 20.07 -0.06 17.21
N LYS A 205 19.72 0.80 18.15
CA LYS A 205 18.67 0.54 19.13
C LYS A 205 17.33 1.11 18.62
N TRP A 206 16.40 0.22 18.31
CA TRP A 206 15.11 0.52 17.70
C TRP A 206 13.98 0.35 18.72
N GLN A 207 12.93 1.17 18.64
CA GLN A 207 11.72 0.93 19.42
C GLN A 207 10.85 -0.16 18.78
N SER A 208 9.84 -0.64 19.50
CA SER A 208 8.78 -1.46 18.89
C SER A 208 8.02 -0.69 17.82
N TRP A 209 7.40 -1.43 16.90
CA TRP A 209 6.55 -0.83 15.88
C TRP A 209 5.42 -0.05 16.53
N GLN A 210 5.16 1.16 16.05
CA GLN A 210 4.09 2.01 16.55
C GLN A 210 3.10 2.31 15.42
N GLU A 211 1.81 2.35 15.75
CA GLU A 211 0.78 2.83 14.84
C GLU A 211 1.03 4.31 14.53
N VAL A 212 1.00 4.67 13.25
CA VAL A 212 1.10 6.05 12.82
C VAL A 212 -0.24 6.74 13.07
N VAL A 213 -0.24 7.72 13.98
CA VAL A 213 -1.41 8.57 14.24
C VAL A 213 -1.06 10.00 13.83
N CYS A 214 -1.69 10.48 12.75
CA CYS A 214 -1.54 11.84 12.28
C CYS A 214 -2.49 12.79 13.04
N PRO A 215 -2.03 13.98 13.48
CA PRO A 215 -2.82 14.86 14.35
C PRO A 215 -4.05 15.48 13.66
N PHE A 216 -3.97 15.82 12.37
CA PHE A 216 -5.10 16.34 11.59
C PHE A 216 -4.83 16.25 10.08
N GLY A 217 -5.89 16.08 9.29
CA GLY A 217 -5.85 16.11 7.83
C GLY A 217 -5.33 14.82 7.18
N VAL A 218 -5.32 14.81 5.84
CA VAL A 218 -4.81 13.70 5.01
C VAL A 218 -3.52 14.09 4.28
N PHE A 219 -3.25 15.39 4.17
CA PHE A 219 -2.15 15.95 3.41
C PHE A 219 -1.35 16.97 4.22
N ASN A 220 -0.05 17.04 3.96
CA ASN A 220 0.79 18.17 4.35
C ASN A 220 0.38 19.42 3.58
N ALA A 221 0.24 20.53 4.29
CA ALA A 221 0.22 21.83 3.66
C ALA A 221 1.59 22.13 3.02
N PRO A 222 1.65 22.76 1.84
CA PRO A 222 2.89 23.30 1.30
C PRO A 222 3.59 24.19 2.32
N THR A 223 4.91 24.10 2.39
CA THR A 223 5.72 24.96 3.25
C THR A 223 5.66 26.41 2.78
N ALA A 224 5.87 27.37 3.69
CA ALA A 224 5.96 28.78 3.32
C ALA A 224 7.06 29.03 2.27
N TYR A 225 8.16 28.29 2.34
CA TYR A 225 9.24 28.34 1.37
C TYR A 225 8.79 27.93 -0.04
N GLU A 226 8.01 26.84 -0.16
CA GLU A 226 7.45 26.38 -1.44
C GLU A 226 6.45 27.40 -2.02
N ILE A 227 5.62 27.99 -1.17
CA ILE A 227 4.66 29.04 -1.56
C ILE A 227 5.39 30.28 -2.08
N GLN A 228 6.39 30.75 -1.35
CA GLN A 228 7.21 31.89 -1.76
C GLN A 228 7.94 31.62 -3.08
N GLU A 229 8.44 30.39 -3.28
CA GLU A 229 9.06 29.98 -4.54
C GLU A 229 8.10 30.03 -5.72
N ALA A 230 6.88 29.50 -5.55
CA ALA A 230 5.86 29.50 -6.59
C ALA A 230 5.46 30.94 -6.97
N LEU A 231 5.24 31.81 -5.98
CA LEU A 231 4.95 33.22 -6.19
C LEU A 231 6.11 33.93 -6.92
N LEU A 232 7.36 33.67 -6.55
CA LEU A 232 8.53 34.22 -7.24
C LEU A 232 8.58 33.80 -8.71
N LYS A 233 8.32 32.52 -9.01
CA LYS A 233 8.29 32.00 -10.40
C LYS A 233 7.23 32.67 -11.26
N LEU A 234 6.13 33.11 -10.65
CA LEU A 234 5.03 33.82 -11.30
C LEU A 234 5.26 35.35 -11.40
N GLY A 235 6.41 35.85 -10.93
CA GLY A 235 6.81 37.25 -11.09
C GLY A 235 6.49 38.16 -9.90
N TYR A 236 5.95 37.63 -8.80
CA TYR A 236 5.73 38.41 -7.58
C TYR A 236 7.07 38.65 -6.86
N LYS A 237 7.30 39.89 -6.41
CA LYS A 237 8.57 40.30 -5.79
C LYS A 237 8.50 40.24 -4.27
N LEU A 238 8.79 39.07 -3.70
CA LEU A 238 8.83 38.83 -2.26
C LEU A 238 10.13 38.16 -1.82
N PRO A 239 10.60 38.39 -0.57
CA PRO A 239 11.75 37.67 -0.04
C PRO A 239 11.39 36.20 0.21
N LYS A 240 12.34 35.30 -0.05
CA LYS A 240 12.21 33.86 0.22
C LYS A 240 12.79 33.52 1.59
N THR A 241 12.05 33.88 2.65
CA THR A 241 12.51 33.72 4.04
C THR A 241 12.24 32.33 4.61
N GLY A 242 11.25 31.61 4.06
CA GLY A 242 10.73 30.38 4.66
C GLY A 242 9.70 30.62 5.76
N ASP A 243 9.38 31.88 6.07
CA ASP A 243 8.37 32.26 7.06
C ASP A 243 7.07 32.68 6.38
N TYR A 244 5.93 32.22 6.89
CA TYR A 244 4.61 32.63 6.40
C TYR A 244 4.17 33.97 7.01
N ASP A 245 4.91 35.03 6.66
CA ASP A 245 4.76 36.37 7.22
C ASP A 245 3.67 37.22 6.52
N GLU A 246 3.45 38.44 7.01
CA GLU A 246 2.47 39.36 6.41
C GLU A 246 2.82 39.73 4.96
N THR A 247 4.12 39.79 4.63
CA THR A 247 4.59 40.03 3.26
C THR A 247 4.12 38.92 2.34
N THR A 248 4.34 37.66 2.73
CA THR A 248 3.92 36.46 2.00
C THR A 248 2.41 36.41 1.86
N ARG A 249 1.65 36.68 2.94
CA ARG A 249 0.18 36.73 2.91
C ARG A 249 -0.35 37.81 1.96
N ARG A 250 0.27 38.99 1.94
CA ARG A 250 -0.11 40.08 1.02
C ARG A 250 0.08 39.69 -0.44
N PHE A 251 1.22 39.10 -0.79
CA PHE A 251 1.47 38.66 -2.16
C PHE A 251 0.60 37.46 -2.56
N LEU A 252 0.28 36.57 -1.62
CA LEU A 252 -0.68 35.51 -1.87
C LEU A 252 -2.07 36.05 -2.16
N ARG A 253 -2.54 37.05 -1.38
CA ARG A 253 -3.82 37.75 -1.67
C ARG A 253 -3.81 38.41 -3.04
N GLN A 254 -2.71 39.06 -3.41
CA GLN A 254 -2.58 39.67 -4.73
C GLN A 254 -2.69 38.61 -5.83
N PHE A 255 -1.96 37.50 -5.68
CA PHE A 255 -2.05 36.37 -6.60
C PHE A 255 -3.47 35.81 -6.73
N GLN A 256 -4.16 35.62 -5.61
CA GLN A 256 -5.54 35.14 -5.62
C GLN A 256 -6.47 36.10 -6.36
N LYS A 257 -6.28 37.42 -6.20
CA LYS A 257 -7.05 38.43 -6.94
C LYS A 257 -6.71 38.43 -8.43
N ASP A 258 -5.44 38.30 -8.79
CA ASP A 258 -4.99 38.29 -10.18
C ASP A 258 -5.48 37.06 -10.97
N TYR A 259 -5.93 36.01 -10.26
CA TYR A 259 -6.46 34.77 -10.83
C TYR A 259 -7.92 34.46 -10.42
N ASP A 260 -8.67 35.44 -9.91
CA ASP A 260 -10.08 35.33 -9.53
C ASP A 260 -10.41 34.22 -8.50
N ILE A 261 -9.48 33.92 -7.59
CA ILE A 261 -9.62 32.93 -6.52
C ILE A 261 -10.16 33.60 -5.25
N ASN A 262 -11.47 33.81 -5.20
CA ASN A 262 -12.11 34.66 -4.17
C ASN A 262 -12.64 33.92 -2.93
N GLN A 263 -12.46 32.59 -2.83
CA GLN A 263 -13.12 31.79 -1.80
C GLN A 263 -12.41 31.85 -0.44
N GLU A 264 -11.11 32.18 -0.39
CA GLU A 264 -10.29 32.20 0.84
C GLU A 264 -9.12 33.21 0.74
N GLU A 265 -9.41 34.52 0.78
CA GLU A 265 -8.39 35.59 0.62
C GLU A 265 -7.28 35.55 1.70
N GLY A 266 -6.06 35.20 1.29
CA GLY A 266 -4.87 35.13 2.13
C GLY A 266 -4.65 33.79 2.82
N GLU A 267 -5.54 32.82 2.57
CA GLU A 267 -5.43 31.45 3.02
C GLU A 267 -5.16 30.49 1.85
N LEU A 268 -4.55 29.35 2.16
CA LEU A 268 -4.07 28.41 1.15
C LEU A 268 -5.13 27.37 0.77
N SER A 269 -6.18 27.83 0.08
CA SER A 269 -7.23 26.95 -0.48
C SER A 269 -6.68 25.93 -1.48
N GLN A 270 -7.44 24.87 -1.78
CA GLN A 270 -7.07 23.92 -2.82
C GLN A 270 -6.93 24.60 -4.20
N ALA A 271 -7.84 25.52 -4.54
CA ALA A 271 -7.78 26.28 -5.78
C ALA A 271 -6.50 27.14 -5.87
N THR A 272 -6.08 27.73 -4.74
CA THR A 272 -4.82 28.48 -4.65
C THR A 272 -3.62 27.59 -4.92
N ILE A 273 -3.60 26.38 -4.33
CA ILE A 273 -2.52 25.41 -4.48
C ILE A 273 -2.41 24.91 -5.91
N ASP A 274 -3.53 24.51 -6.51
CA ASP A 274 -3.59 24.04 -7.89
C ASP A 274 -3.09 25.12 -8.85
N LYS A 275 -3.48 26.39 -8.61
CA LYS A 275 -3.06 27.52 -9.46
C LYS A 275 -1.59 27.89 -9.28
N LEU A 276 -1.04 27.74 -8.07
CA LEU A 276 0.39 27.90 -7.81
C LEU A 276 1.24 26.74 -8.37
N GLY A 277 0.60 25.66 -8.84
CA GLY A 277 1.29 24.45 -9.28
C GLY A 277 1.99 23.74 -8.12
N LEU A 278 1.46 23.88 -6.90
CA LEU A 278 1.96 23.21 -5.71
C LEU A 278 1.23 21.89 -5.51
N GLU A 279 1.91 20.92 -4.91
CA GLU A 279 1.32 19.62 -4.59
C GLU A 279 1.17 19.44 -3.09
N ARG A 280 -0.02 19.03 -2.67
CA ARG A 280 -0.27 18.54 -1.31
C ARG A 280 0.26 17.11 -1.21
N ARG A 281 1.34 16.90 -0.46
CA ARG A 281 1.89 15.56 -0.23
C ARG A 281 1.03 14.82 0.81
N PRO A 282 0.63 13.57 0.57
CA PRO A 282 -0.12 12.81 1.56
C PRO A 282 0.71 12.63 2.84
N LEU A 283 0.05 12.65 3.98
CA LEU A 283 0.68 12.42 5.28
C LEU A 283 1.23 11.00 5.42
N ILE A 284 0.57 10.05 4.74
CA ILE A 284 1.01 8.67 4.60
C ILE A 284 0.90 8.33 3.12
N SER A 285 2.03 8.04 2.48
CA SER A 285 2.09 7.58 1.09
C SER A 285 2.41 6.09 1.07
N VAL A 286 1.52 5.26 0.52
CA VAL A 286 1.76 3.82 0.35
C VAL A 286 2.23 3.54 -1.07
N ASP A 287 3.30 2.76 -1.22
CA ASP A 287 3.88 2.39 -2.52
C ASP A 287 3.05 1.25 -3.17
N TYR A 288 2.16 1.64 -4.10
CA TYR A 288 1.28 0.73 -4.86
C TYR A 288 1.93 0.14 -6.12
#